data_AF-A0A940SSR7-F1
#
_entry.id   AF-A0A940SSR7-F1
#
_cell.length_a   1.000
_cell.length_b   1.000
_cell.length_c   1.000
_cell.angle_alpha   90.00
_cell.angle_beta   90.00
_cell.angle_gamma   90.00
#
_symmetry.space_group_name_H-M   'P 1'
#
loop_
_entity.id
_entity.type
_entity.pdbx_description
1 polymer ?
#
loop_
_entity_poly.entity_id
_entity_poly.type
_entity_poly.pdbx_seq_one_letter_code
_entity_poly.pdbx_strand_id
1 'polypeptide(L)'
;MRNIVILVGSMRKGGNTDLLARKFAEGAAELPNLFDPILMQYQMVLDFFHLQDCGKVLVRGVKEKGDITGHPELDEAYRLGQSIK
;
A
#
# COMPACT_ATOMS: atom_id res chain seq x y z
N MET A 1 -11.19 1.92 15.20
CA MET A 1 -11.51 1.39 13.86
C MET A 1 -10.28 1.60 12.99
N ARG A 2 -9.81 0.55 12.30
CA ARG A 2 -8.56 0.55 11.53
C ARG A 2 -8.92 0.67 10.05
N ASN A 3 -8.27 1.57 9.33
CA ASN A 3 -8.69 1.92 7.98
C ASN A 3 -7.55 1.81 6.95
N ILE A 4 -7.88 1.34 5.73
CA ILE A 4 -6.95 1.07 4.62
C ILE A 4 -7.42 1.81 3.36
N VAL A 5 -6.49 2.46 2.63
CA VAL A 5 -6.70 3.02 1.29
C VAL A 5 -6.10 2.08 0.24
N ILE A 6 -6.88 1.77 -0.80
CA ILE A 6 -6.48 0.92 -1.92
C ILE A 6 -6.61 1.72 -3.22
N LEU A 7 -5.52 1.84 -3.97
CA LEU A 7 -5.52 2.45 -5.29
C LEU A 7 -5.70 1.37 -6.36
N VAL A 8 -6.82 1.42 -7.08
CA VAL A 8 -7.16 0.47 -8.14
C VAL A 8 -7.08 1.16 -9.50
N GLY A 9 -6.16 0.72 -10.36
CA GLY A 9 -6.03 1.24 -11.73
C GLY A 9 -7.05 0.69 -12.73
N SER A 10 -7.84 -0.31 -12.32
CA SER A 10 -8.86 -0.95 -13.16
C SER A 10 -10.23 -0.26 -12.98
N MET A 11 -10.74 0.34 -14.05
CA MET A 11 -12.00 1.12 -14.01
C MET A 11 -13.28 0.28 -13.98
N ARG A 12 -13.19 -1.05 -14.18
CA ARG A 12 -14.37 -1.93 -14.25
C ARG A 12 -14.96 -2.20 -12.87
N LYS A 13 -16.04 -1.48 -12.52
CA LYS A 13 -16.84 -1.73 -11.32
C LYS A 13 -17.40 -3.15 -11.32
N GLY A 14 -17.32 -3.84 -10.17
CA GLY A 14 -17.74 -5.24 -10.03
C GLY A 14 -16.86 -6.25 -10.75
N GLY A 15 -15.78 -5.84 -11.41
CA GLY A 15 -14.81 -6.74 -12.02
C GLY A 15 -13.85 -7.36 -11.00
N ASN A 16 -13.02 -8.30 -11.46
CA ASN A 16 -12.10 -9.05 -10.59
C ASN A 16 -11.23 -8.14 -9.71
N THR A 17 -10.71 -7.03 -10.25
CA THR A 17 -9.85 -6.11 -9.48
C THR A 17 -10.63 -5.35 -8.41
N ASP A 18 -11.87 -4.92 -8.68
CA ASP A 18 -12.73 -4.28 -7.68
C ASP A 18 -13.09 -5.28 -6.57
N LEU A 19 -13.43 -6.52 -6.94
CA LEU A 19 -13.73 -7.58 -5.96
C LEU A 19 -12.53 -7.94 -5.09
N LEU A 20 -11.34 -8.10 -5.69
CA LEU A 20 -10.10 -8.39 -4.97
C LEU A 20 -9.73 -7.24 -4.02
N ALA A 21 -9.82 -6.00 -4.49
CA ALA A 21 -9.57 -4.82 -3.66
C ALA A 21 -10.51 -4.75 -2.46
N ARG A 22 -11.81 -5.01 -2.65
CA ARG A 22 -12.78 -5.05 -1.55
C ARG A 22 -12.46 -6.13 -0.53
N LYS A 23 -12.19 -7.36 -0.99
CA LYS A 23 -11.84 -8.48 -0.10
C LYS A 23 -10.52 -8.24 0.63
N PHE A 24 -9.57 -7.60 -0.02
CA PHE A 24 -8.34 -7.15 0.62
C PHE A 24 -8.61 -6.12 1.71
N ALA A 25 -9.44 -5.10 1.46
CA ALA A 25 -9.82 -4.10 2.46
C ALA A 25 -10.50 -4.75 3.68
N GLU A 26 -11.39 -5.71 3.47
CA GLU A 26 -12.04 -6.50 4.52
C GLU A 26 -11.00 -7.24 5.36
N GLY A 27 -10.11 -8.03 4.74
CA GLY A 27 -9.07 -8.77 5.45
C GLY A 27 -8.08 -7.87 6.19
N ALA A 28 -7.87 -6.64 5.72
CA ALA A 28 -6.88 -5.73 6.26
C ALA A 28 -7.33 -5.11 7.60
N ALA A 29 -8.64 -5.03 7.82
CA ALA A 29 -9.21 -4.60 9.09
C ALA A 29 -8.99 -5.65 10.20
N GLU A 30 -8.91 -6.94 9.81
CA GLU A 30 -8.86 -8.08 10.73
C GLU A 30 -7.45 -8.62 10.94
N LEU A 31 -6.61 -8.61 9.91
CA LEU A 31 -5.30 -9.26 9.89
C LEU A 31 -4.15 -8.23 10.00
N PRO A 32 -3.44 -8.15 11.15
CA PRO A 32 -2.36 -7.18 11.33
C PRO A 32 -1.17 -7.38 10.36
N ASN A 33 -1.01 -8.61 9.86
CA ASN A 33 0.01 -9.06 8.93
C ASN A 33 -0.40 -8.99 7.45
N LEU A 34 -1.51 -8.32 7.10
CA LEU A 34 -1.98 -8.33 5.70
C LEU A 34 -1.04 -7.61 4.71
N PHE A 35 -0.12 -6.75 5.17
CA PHE A 35 0.90 -6.21 4.24
C PHE A 35 1.98 -7.21 3.89
N ASP A 36 2.16 -8.28 4.67
CA ASP A 36 3.26 -9.23 4.48
C ASP A 36 3.18 -9.93 3.11
N PRO A 37 2.02 -10.40 2.63
CA PRO A 37 1.92 -10.95 1.27
C PRO A 37 2.23 -9.94 0.16
N ILE A 38 1.82 -8.67 0.31
CA ILE A 38 2.12 -7.62 -0.68
C ILE A 38 3.62 -7.33 -0.69
N LEU A 39 4.24 -7.22 0.49
CA LEU A 39 5.67 -7.00 0.63
C LEU A 39 6.49 -8.16 0.07
N MET A 40 6.04 -9.39 0.31
CA MET A 40 6.66 -10.59 -0.25
C MET A 40 6.56 -10.61 -1.77
N GLN A 41 5.38 -10.32 -2.33
CA GLN A 41 5.20 -10.22 -3.77
C GLN A 41 6.09 -9.12 -4.37
N TYR A 42 6.13 -7.94 -3.75
CA TYR A 42 6.99 -6.83 -4.16
C TYR A 42 8.46 -7.27 -4.21
N GLN A 43 8.96 -7.90 -3.14
CA GLN A 43 10.33 -8.39 -3.09
C GLN A 43 10.61 -9.43 -4.18
N MET A 44 9.71 -10.40 -4.39
CA MET A 44 9.85 -11.40 -5.44
C MET A 44 9.95 -10.79 -6.84
N VAL A 45 9.20 -9.72 -7.12
CA VAL A 45 9.26 -8.99 -8.40
C VAL A 45 10.62 -8.31 -8.55
N LEU A 46 11.11 -7.64 -7.51
CA LEU A 46 12.45 -7.04 -7.52
C LEU A 46 13.52 -8.11 -7.79
N ASP A 47 13.46 -9.24 -7.09
CA ASP A 47 14.43 -10.32 -7.20
C ASP A 47 14.44 -10.93 -8.62
N PHE A 48 13.25 -11.20 -9.17
CA PHE A 48 13.10 -11.81 -10.50
C PHE A 48 13.62 -10.93 -11.63
N PHE A 49 13.33 -9.63 -11.58
CA PHE A 49 13.78 -8.67 -12.59
C PHE A 49 15.15 -8.05 -12.28
N HIS A 50 15.79 -8.44 -11.16
CA HIS A 50 17.05 -7.88 -10.67
C HIS A 50 17.00 -6.35 -10.51
N LEU A 51 15.87 -5.86 -9.99
CA LEU A 51 15.65 -4.44 -9.73
C LEU A 51 16.19 -4.06 -8.36
N GLN A 52 16.76 -2.85 -8.28
CA GLN A 52 17.17 -2.27 -7.01
C GLN A 52 15.93 -1.77 -6.24
N ASP A 53 15.81 -2.16 -4.96
CA ASP A 53 14.82 -1.58 -4.05
C ASP A 53 15.18 -0.11 -3.76
N CYS A 54 14.24 0.81 -4.01
CA CYS A 54 14.40 2.23 -3.72
C CYS A 54 13.73 2.65 -2.41
N GLY A 55 13.13 1.73 -1.67
CA GLY A 55 12.48 1.94 -0.38
C GLY A 55 10.96 1.85 -0.42
N LYS A 56 10.36 1.82 0.77
CA LYS A 56 8.94 1.55 1.00
C LYS A 56 8.47 2.38 2.20
N VAL A 57 7.31 3.02 2.06
CA VAL A 57 6.61 3.71 3.13
C VAL A 57 5.25 3.06 3.30
N LEU A 58 4.98 2.54 4.51
CA LEU A 58 3.77 1.78 4.81
C LEU A 58 2.95 2.55 5.84
N VAL A 59 1.86 3.17 5.38
CA VAL A 59 0.99 3.95 6.25
C VAL A 59 -0.26 3.15 6.59
N ARG A 60 -0.62 3.13 7.88
CA ARG A 60 -1.83 2.47 8.37
C ARG A 60 -2.81 3.50 8.90
N GLY A 61 -4.11 3.19 8.87
CA GLY A 61 -5.13 4.01 9.52
C GLY A 61 -5.59 5.24 8.74
N VAL A 62 -5.16 5.39 7.50
CA VAL A 62 -5.51 6.51 6.61
C VAL A 62 -6.60 6.05 5.66
N LYS A 63 -7.82 6.60 5.76
CA LYS A 63 -9.01 6.16 5.00
C LYS A 63 -9.60 7.26 4.15
N GLU A 64 -9.96 8.34 4.83
CA GLU A 64 -10.72 9.45 4.32
C GLU A 64 -9.73 10.52 3.91
N LYS A 65 -10.20 11.42 3.05
CA LYS A 65 -9.39 12.56 2.65
C LYS A 65 -9.01 13.38 3.89
N GLY A 66 -7.70 13.52 4.11
CA GLY A 66 -7.15 14.30 5.21
C GLY A 66 -6.64 13.45 6.38
N ASP A 67 -6.99 12.16 6.48
CA ASP A 67 -6.54 11.29 7.58
C ASP A 67 -5.01 11.20 7.67
N ILE A 68 -4.32 11.38 6.55
CA ILE A 68 -2.87 11.36 6.47
C ILE A 68 -2.20 12.59 7.13
N THR A 69 -2.96 13.62 7.48
CA THR A 69 -2.42 14.86 8.05
C THR A 69 -1.88 14.61 9.46
N GLY A 70 -0.62 15.00 9.70
CA GLY A 70 0.04 14.81 11.00
C GLY A 70 0.69 13.44 11.19
N HIS A 71 0.57 12.54 10.21
CA HIS A 71 1.30 11.28 10.18
C HIS A 71 2.76 11.50 9.73
N PRO A 72 3.77 11.01 10.48
CA PRO A 72 5.18 11.17 10.13
C PRO A 72 5.52 10.50 8.78
N GLU A 73 4.72 9.52 8.36
CA GLU A 73 4.92 8.78 7.12
C GLU A 73 4.81 9.69 5.87
N LEU A 74 4.11 10.83 5.94
CA LEU A 74 4.16 11.83 4.86
C LEU A 74 5.54 12.42 4.68
N ASP A 75 6.16 12.80 5.80
CA ASP A 75 7.49 13.38 5.78
C ASP A 75 8.54 12.32 5.40
N GLU A 76 8.33 11.07 5.82
CA GLU A 76 9.14 9.93 5.38
C GLU A 76 9.04 9.70 3.87
N ALA A 77 7.83 9.72 3.31
CA ALA A 77 7.62 9.60 1.86
C ALA A 77 8.29 10.74 1.10
N TYR A 78 8.19 11.97 1.61
CA TYR A 78 8.86 13.13 1.03
C TYR A 78 10.39 12.97 1.05
N ARG A 79 10.97 12.63 2.20
CA ARG A 79 12.43 12.40 2.34
C ARG A 79 12.91 11.23 1.49
N LEU A 80 12.15 10.15 1.40
CA LEU A 80 12.47 9.02 0.55
C LEU A 80 12.56 9.46 -0.92
N GLY A 81 11.56 10.21 -1.40
CA GLY A 81 11.57 10.77 -2.74
C GLY A 81 12.79 11.66 -3.02
N GLN A 82 13.23 12.47 -2.06
CA GLN A 82 14.45 13.28 -2.19
C GLN A 82 15.75 12.46 -2.22
N SER A 83 15.75 11.26 -1.63
CA SER A 83 16.94 10.41 -1.53
C SER A 83 17.22 9.58 -2.79
N ILE A 84 16.20 9.41 -3.64
CA ILE A 84 16.29 8.63 -4.89
C ILE A 84 16.86 9.55 -5.98
N LYS A 85 17.93 9.10 -6.65
CA LYS A 85 18.66 9.84 -7.69
C LYS A 85 18.29 9.40 -9.09
#